data_AF-A0A5M9WMD0-F1
#
_entry.id   AF-A0A5M9WMD0-F1
#
_cell.length_a   1.000
_cell.length_b   1.000
_cell.length_c   1.000
_cell.angle_alpha   90.00
_cell.angle_beta   90.00
_cell.angle_gamma   90.00
#
_symmetry.space_group_name_H-M   'P 1'
#
loop_
_entity.id
_entity.type
_entity.pdbx_description
1 polymer ?
#
loop_
_entity_poly.entity_id
_entity_poly.type
_entity_poly.pdbx_seq_one_letter_code
_entity_poly.pdbx_strand_id
1 'polypeptide(L)'
;MPALAKIQQLKEQMPKEYQSISHFVEHALESIDTLVEEHRKYVAAQALYGDKIVGSEERLYRETVLDVRAQLLATLEKTVEDILHKGDKHWNKHFKDGVE
;
A
#
# COMPACT_ATOMS: atom_id res chain seq x y z
N MET A 1 2.75 -8.66 -10.98
CA MET A 1 2.74 -7.31 -10.38
C MET A 1 4.04 -7.09 -9.62
N PRO A 2 4.80 -6.01 -9.89
CA PRO A 2 6.07 -5.74 -9.21
C PRO A 2 5.90 -5.58 -7.69
N ALA A 3 4.75 -5.06 -7.23
CA ALA A 3 4.43 -4.90 -5.82
C ALA A 3 4.35 -6.22 -5.03
N LEU A 4 3.65 -7.24 -5.55
CA LEU A 4 3.51 -8.55 -4.87
C LEU A 4 4.86 -9.27 -4.74
N ALA A 5 5.68 -9.23 -5.79
CA ALA A 5 7.02 -9.80 -5.74
C ALA A 5 7.89 -9.14 -4.67
N LYS A 6 7.77 -7.81 -4.52
CA LYS A 6 8.48 -7.05 -3.50
C LYS A 6 7.98 -7.38 -2.09
N ILE A 7 6.68 -7.48 -1.87
CA ILE A 7 6.10 -7.89 -0.58
C ILE A 7 6.59 -9.28 -0.18
N GLN A 8 6.62 -10.22 -1.12
CA GLN A 8 7.10 -11.58 -0.86
C GLN A 8 8.59 -11.59 -0.49
N GLN A 9 9.42 -10.81 -1.19
CA GLN A 9 10.83 -10.65 -0.84
C GLN A 9 11.01 -10.06 0.57
N LEU A 10 10.22 -9.05 0.95
CA LEU A 10 10.28 -8.45 2.28
C LEU A 10 9.80 -9.44 3.36
N LYS A 11 8.77 -10.24 3.07
CA LYS A 11 8.27 -11.28 3.95
C LYS A 11 9.34 -12.33 4.26
N GLU A 12 10.10 -12.74 3.26
CA GLU A 12 11.16 -13.76 3.40
C GLU A 12 12.35 -13.28 4.24
N GLN A 13 12.57 -11.97 4.33
CA GLN A 13 13.61 -11.39 5.17
C GLN A 13 13.21 -11.37 6.65
N MET A 14 11.91 -11.31 6.95
CA MET A 14 11.43 -11.18 8.34
C MET A 14 11.33 -12.51 9.10
N PRO A 15 11.54 -12.49 10.44
CA PRO A 15 11.19 -13.61 11.31
C PRO A 15 9.71 -13.98 11.19
N LYS A 16 9.39 -15.26 11.39
CA LYS A 16 8.03 -15.81 11.19
C LYS A 16 6.95 -15.07 11.98
N GLU A 17 7.26 -14.63 13.21
CA GLU A 17 6.31 -13.90 14.06
C GLU A 17 5.86 -12.54 13.48
N TYR A 18 6.64 -11.95 12.58
CA TYR A 18 6.34 -10.65 11.97
C TYR A 18 5.75 -10.75 10.57
N GLN A 19 5.70 -11.93 9.95
CA GLN A 19 5.24 -12.08 8.56
C GLN A 19 3.76 -11.73 8.34
N SER A 20 2.95 -11.67 9.40
CA SER A 20 1.55 -11.23 9.33
C SER A 20 1.40 -9.79 8.82
N ILE A 21 2.39 -8.92 9.03
CA ILE A 21 2.33 -7.54 8.54
C ILE A 21 2.44 -7.45 7.02
N SER A 22 3.23 -8.33 6.39
CA SER A 22 3.27 -8.44 4.92
C SER A 22 1.92 -8.86 4.35
N HIS A 23 1.24 -9.80 5.01
CA HIS A 23 -0.10 -10.24 4.61
C HIS A 23 -1.15 -9.13 4.75
N PHE A 24 -1.07 -8.34 5.83
CA PHE A 24 -1.93 -7.17 5.97
C PHE A 24 -1.74 -6.18 4.82
N VAL A 25 -0.49 -5.87 4.44
CA VAL A 25 -0.20 -4.96 3.33
C VAL A 25 -0.66 -5.54 2.00
N GLU A 26 -0.50 -6.84 1.78
CA GLU A 26 -1.04 -7.55 0.61
C GLU A 26 -2.57 -7.36 0.50
N HIS A 27 -3.32 -7.65 1.57
CA HIS A 27 -4.77 -7.46 1.60
C HIS A 27 -5.21 -5.99 1.45
N ALA A 28 -4.43 -5.05 2.00
CA ALA A 28 -4.70 -3.63 1.83
C ALA A 28 -4.57 -3.22 0.36
N LEU A 29 -3.55 -3.71 -0.36
CA LEU A 29 -3.40 -3.45 -1.80
C LEU A 29 -4.53 -4.09 -2.62
N GLU A 30 -4.95 -5.32 -2.29
CA GLU A 30 -6.09 -5.99 -2.93
C GLU A 30 -7.41 -5.22 -2.71
N SER A 31 -7.61 -4.68 -1.50
CA SER A 31 -8.77 -3.84 -1.18
C SER A 31 -8.75 -2.54 -2.00
N ILE A 32 -7.59 -1.93 -2.19
CA ILE A 32 -7.43 -0.74 -3.04
C ILE A 32 -7.71 -1.08 -4.52
N ASP A 33 -7.27 -2.24 -5.02
CA ASP A 33 -7.61 -2.70 -6.38
C ASP A 33 -9.13 -2.84 -6.56
N THR A 34 -9.81 -3.38 -5.54
CA THR A 34 -11.28 -3.49 -5.52
C THR A 34 -11.93 -2.11 -5.58
N LEU A 35 -11.48 -1.17 -4.76
CA LEU A 35 -12.00 0.20 -4.72
C LEU A 35 -11.84 0.92 -6.07
N VAL A 36 -10.71 0.74 -6.75
CA VAL A 36 -10.48 1.30 -8.09
C VAL A 36 -11.47 0.74 -9.10
N GLU A 37 -11.75 -0.56 -9.03
CA GLU A 37 -12.71 -1.20 -9.93
C GLU A 37 -14.15 -0.75 -9.65
N GLU A 38 -14.51 -0.54 -8.39
CA GLU A 38 -15.80 0.04 -8.00
C GLU A 38 -15.94 1.49 -8.51
N HIS A 39 -14.92 2.31 -8.33
CA HIS A 39 -14.87 3.68 -8.86
C HIS A 39 -15.03 3.70 -10.39
N ARG A 40 -14.35 2.79 -11.11
CA ARG A 40 -14.49 2.65 -12.56
C ARG A 40 -15.92 2.34 -12.98
N LYS A 41 -16.59 1.40 -12.29
CA LYS A 41 -18.00 1.05 -12.54
C LYS A 41 -18.92 2.23 -12.26
N TYR A 42 -18.68 2.96 -11.18
CA TYR A 42 -19.46 4.13 -10.79
C TYR A 42 -19.37 5.25 -11.82
N VAL A 43 -18.16 5.60 -12.27
CA VAL A 43 -17.93 6.60 -13.33
C VAL A 43 -18.60 6.18 -14.64
N ALA A 44 -18.52 4.90 -15.00
CA ALA A 44 -19.20 4.38 -16.19
C ALA A 44 -20.74 4.51 -16.09
N ALA A 45 -21.31 4.24 -14.91
CA ALA A 45 -22.73 4.41 -14.68
C ALA A 45 -23.15 5.88 -14.81
N GLN A 46 -22.42 6.82 -14.19
CA GLN A 46 -22.67 8.26 -14.32
C GLN A 46 -22.65 8.71 -15.80
N ALA A 47 -21.66 8.28 -16.57
CA ALA A 47 -21.56 8.61 -17.99
C ALA A 47 -22.77 8.10 -18.80
N LEU A 48 -23.29 6.91 -18.47
CA LEU A 48 -24.50 6.36 -19.09
C LEU A 48 -25.76 7.17 -18.73
N TYR A 49 -25.82 7.75 -17.53
CA TYR A 49 -26.89 8.66 -17.11
C TYR A 49 -26.80 10.06 -17.73
N GLY A 50 -25.72 10.35 -18.46
CA GLY A 50 -25.50 11.63 -19.15
C GLY A 50 -24.66 12.64 -18.35
N ASP A 51 -24.12 12.24 -17.20
CA ASP A 51 -23.21 13.09 -16.43
C ASP A 51 -21.88 13.27 -17.18
N LYS A 52 -21.33 14.49 -17.10
CA LYS A 52 -20.06 14.81 -17.72
C LYS A 52 -18.91 14.37 -16.82
N ILE A 53 -18.13 13.40 -17.29
CA ILE A 53 -16.92 12.96 -16.61
C ILE A 53 -15.78 13.97 -16.78
N VAL A 54 -15.24 14.45 -15.67
CA VAL A 54 -14.12 15.40 -15.65
C VAL A 54 -12.80 14.62 -15.68
N GLY A 55 -12.16 14.56 -16.85
CA GLY A 55 -10.95 13.75 -17.03
C GLY A 55 -9.76 14.12 -16.13
N SER A 56 -9.68 15.37 -15.66
CA SER A 56 -8.65 15.79 -14.69
C SER A 56 -8.89 15.21 -13.30
N GLU A 57 -10.15 15.07 -12.87
CA GLU A 57 -10.49 14.46 -11.58
C GLU A 57 -10.20 12.96 -11.61
N GLU A 58 -10.55 12.28 -12.71
CA GLU A 58 -10.24 10.87 -12.89
C GLU A 58 -8.73 10.61 -12.90
N ARG A 59 -7.95 11.50 -13.51
CA ARG A 59 -6.48 11.43 -13.48
C ARG A 59 -5.95 11.59 -12.07
N LEU A 60 -6.39 12.63 -11.36
CA LEU A 60 -5.98 12.89 -9.97
C LEU A 60 -6.30 11.72 -9.05
N TYR A 61 -7.47 11.10 -9.22
CA TYR A 61 -7.86 9.90 -8.47
C TYR A 61 -6.86 8.76 -8.70
N ARG A 62 -6.53 8.45 -9.96
CA ARG A 62 -5.58 7.37 -10.31
C ARG A 62 -4.18 7.65 -9.79
N GLU A 63 -3.70 8.88 -9.92
CA GLU A 63 -2.39 9.31 -9.39
C GLU A 63 -2.36 9.14 -7.87
N THR A 64 -3.39 9.62 -7.17
CA THR A 64 -3.50 9.50 -5.71
C THR A 64 -3.50 8.03 -5.26
N VAL A 65 -4.22 7.16 -5.98
CA VAL A 65 -4.22 5.72 -5.67
C VAL A 65 -2.83 5.11 -5.85
N LEU A 66 -2.11 5.47 -6.92
CA LEU A 66 -0.75 4.99 -7.14
C LEU A 66 0.20 5.43 -6.01
N ASP A 67 0.08 6.69 -5.58
CA ASP A 67 0.87 7.23 -4.49
C ASP A 67 0.59 6.50 -3.17
N VAL A 68 -0.69 6.25 -2.84
CA VAL A 68 -1.06 5.49 -1.63
C VAL A 68 -0.46 4.08 -1.66
N ARG A 69 -0.52 3.37 -2.80
CA ARG A 69 0.10 2.04 -2.94
C ARG A 69 1.61 2.10 -2.72
N ALA A 70 2.28 3.09 -3.28
CA ALA A 70 3.72 3.28 -3.09
C ALA A 70 4.07 3.58 -1.62
N GLN A 71 3.28 4.41 -0.94
CA GLN A 71 3.47 4.71 0.48
C GLN A 71 3.27 3.49 1.38
N LEU A 72 2.30 2.62 1.10
CA LEU A 72 2.11 1.36 1.83
C LEU A 72 3.33 0.44 1.70
N LEU A 73 3.87 0.30 0.48
CA LEU A 73 5.08 -0.50 0.26
C LEU A 73 6.30 0.10 0.96
N ALA A 74 6.53 1.40 0.82
CA ALA A 74 7.64 2.09 1.48
C ALA A 74 7.55 2.00 3.01
N THR A 75 6.33 2.02 3.56
CA THR A 75 6.08 1.83 4.98
C THR A 75 6.42 0.40 5.42
N LEU A 76 6.04 -0.61 4.63
CA LEU A 76 6.42 -2.00 4.90
C LEU A 76 7.94 -2.18 4.86
N GLU A 77 8.63 -1.59 3.87
CA GLU A 77 10.10 -1.63 3.77
C GLU A 77 10.77 -1.09 5.03
N LYS A 78 10.39 0.11 5.47
CA LYS A 78 10.89 0.73 6.70
C LYS A 78 10.60 -0.13 7.94
N THR A 79 9.41 -0.73 7.99
CA THR A 79 9.03 -1.61 9.10
C THR A 79 9.90 -2.88 9.13
N VAL A 80 10.17 -3.48 7.96
CA VAL A 80 11.07 -4.63 7.82
C VAL A 80 12.48 -4.24 8.27
N GLU A 81 12.99 -3.09 7.84
CA GLU A 81 14.30 -2.58 8.27
C GLU A 81 14.39 -2.43 9.80
N ASP A 82 13.37 -1.84 10.43
CA ASP A 82 13.32 -1.69 11.89
C ASP A 82 13.26 -3.06 12.62
N ILE A 83 12.55 -4.04 12.05
CA ILE A 83 12.49 -5.41 12.59
C ILE A 83 13.86 -6.10 12.49
N LEU A 84 14.55 -5.96 11.35
CA LEU A 84 15.85 -6.60 11.10
C LEU A 84 16.96 -6.02 11.98
N HIS A 85 16.89 -4.73 12.31
CA HIS A 85 17.86 -4.05 13.18
C HIS A 85 17.43 -4.02 14.65
N LYS A 86 16.43 -4.83 15.04
CA LYS A 86 15.97 -4.90 16.42
C LYS A 86 17.13 -5.35 17.34
N GLY A 87 17.54 -4.45 18.24
CA GLY A 87 18.65 -4.68 19.18
C GLY A 87 19.98 -4.07 18.75
N ASP A 88 20.07 -3.51 17.55
CA ASP A 88 21.22 -2.70 17.14
C ASP A 88 21.18 -1.33 17.85
N LYS A 89 22.25 -1.02 18.58
CA LYS A 89 22.40 0.24 19.34
C LYS A 89 22.73 1.45 18.46
N HIS A 90 23.19 1.20 17.23
CA HIS A 90 23.56 2.25 16.27
C HIS A 90 22.47 2.48 15.22
N TRP A 91 21.41 1.67 15.21
CA TRP A 91 20.29 1.83 14.30
C TRP A 91 19.42 3.04 14.68
N ASN A 92 19.09 3.87 13.69
CA ASN A 92 18.13 4.95 13.84
C ASN A 92 16.77 4.49 13.29
N LYS A 93 15.82 4.23 14.19
CA LYS A 93 14.52 3.67 13.82
C LYS A 93 13.72 4.59 12.91
N HIS A 94 13.05 4.00 11.92
CA HIS A 94 12.07 4.71 11.09
C HIS A 94 10.81 5.04 11.89
N PHE A 95 10.35 4.09 12.71
CA PHE A 95 9.20 4.25 13.58
C PHE A 95 9.61 4.12 15.06
N LYS A 96 9.18 5.08 15.88
CA LYS A 96 9.41 5.02 17.33
C LYS A 96 8.54 3.93 17.96
N ASP A 97 9.12 3.11 18.83
CA ASP A 97 8.34 2.16 19.62
C ASP A 97 7.39 2.93 20.55
N GLY A 98 6.10 2.61 20.54
CA GLY A 98 5.12 3.20 21.46
C GLY A 98 4.75 4.64 21.12
N VAL A 99 4.14 4.85 19.95
CA VAL A 99 3.34 6.07 19.75
C VAL A 99 2.07 5.88 20.60
N GLU A 100 1.99 6.62 21.71
CA GLU A 100 0.73 6.89 22.43
C GLU A 100 -0.25 7.68 21.55
#